data_AF-A0A7J2K7C9-F1
#
_entry.id   AF-A0A7J2K7C9-F1
#
_cell.length_a   1.000
_cell.length_b   1.000
_cell.length_c   1.000
_cell.angle_alpha   90.00
_cell.angle_beta   90.00
_cell.angle_gamma   90.00
#
_symmetry.space_group_name_H-M   'P 1'
#
loop_
_entity.id
_entity.type
_entity.pdbx_description
1 polymer ?
#
loop_
_entity_poly.entity_id
_entity_poly.type
_entity_poly.pdbx_seq_one_letter_code
_entity_poly.pdbx_strand_id
1 'polypeptide(L)'
;YRLINDMMMPSYAEFNIAFASNKMVLAYTDKSKYSDEINSENWFKMLMREDVKYGFSNPNDDPCGYRSPMVLALAEKYYGLDLLRELVVDKSNMIVKKSDGEYHIYIPKDFAPKAGSNLVIRSKSVDLIALLESGAIDYAFEYKSVAIQHGLKYVELPPQIDLSNPRFDEEYGRVHVYLFYGTDEQKEVVGKSIVYGLTIPKCAENRDLAIKFINLLLSDVGREIFEKNGQSFLDRFIVYGNVPREIELG
;
A
#
# COMPACT_ATOMS: atom_id res chain seq x y z
N TYR A 1 -11.48 -4.07 1.51
CA TYR A 1 -12.93 -4.33 1.38
C TYR A 1 -13.21 -5.63 0.62
N ARG A 2 -12.51 -5.91 -0.50
CA ARG A 2 -12.75 -7.09 -1.36
C ARG A 2 -12.72 -8.45 -0.63
N LEU A 3 -11.85 -8.63 0.36
CA LEU A 3 -11.81 -9.86 1.17
C LEU A 3 -13.15 -10.22 1.81
N ILE A 4 -13.96 -9.22 2.22
CA ILE A 4 -15.31 -9.49 2.72
C ILE A 4 -16.18 -10.08 1.62
N ASN A 5 -16.12 -9.54 0.40
CA ASN A 5 -16.87 -10.07 -0.74
C ASN A 5 -16.39 -11.50 -1.08
N ASP A 6 -15.08 -11.73 -1.11
CA ASP A 6 -14.49 -12.98 -1.60
C ASP A 6 -14.59 -14.12 -0.57
N MET A 7 -14.48 -13.81 0.73
CA MET A 7 -14.38 -14.82 1.79
C MET A 7 -15.61 -14.91 2.68
N MET A 8 -16.39 -13.83 2.79
CA MET A 8 -17.55 -13.77 3.69
C MET A 8 -18.88 -13.75 2.96
N MET A 9 -18.98 -13.19 1.76
CA MET A 9 -20.26 -13.08 1.07
C MET A 9 -20.52 -14.29 0.15
N PRO A 10 -21.77 -14.78 0.05
CA PRO A 10 -22.93 -14.40 0.87
C PRO A 10 -23.04 -15.21 2.18
N SER A 11 -22.15 -16.17 2.43
CA SER A 11 -22.34 -17.19 3.48
C SER A 11 -22.31 -16.64 4.91
N TYR A 12 -21.47 -15.64 5.17
CA TYR A 12 -21.18 -15.08 6.49
C TYR A 12 -21.46 -13.58 6.60
N ALA A 13 -21.69 -12.89 5.49
CA ALA A 13 -22.03 -11.47 5.43
C ALA A 13 -23.08 -11.20 4.34
N GLU A 14 -23.97 -10.22 4.57
CA GLU A 14 -25.02 -9.83 3.61
C GLU A 14 -24.70 -8.56 2.84
N PHE A 15 -23.76 -7.77 3.34
CA PHE A 15 -23.35 -6.51 2.74
C PHE A 15 -21.87 -6.22 3.01
N ASN A 16 -21.32 -5.24 2.31
CA ASN A 16 -19.99 -4.68 2.55
C ASN A 16 -20.00 -3.20 2.18
N ILE A 17 -19.44 -2.36 3.04
CA ILE A 17 -19.31 -0.93 2.81
C ILE A 17 -17.82 -0.62 2.73
N ALA A 18 -17.34 -0.24 1.55
CA ALA A 18 -16.02 0.32 1.35
C ALA A 18 -16.08 1.83 1.66
N PHE A 19 -15.35 2.29 2.69
CA PHE A 19 -15.59 3.61 3.28
C PHE A 19 -14.34 4.50 3.38
N ALA A 20 -13.15 3.92 3.55
CA ALA A 20 -11.90 4.65 3.68
C ALA A 20 -10.78 3.99 2.89
N SER A 21 -9.71 4.72 2.60
CA SER A 21 -8.52 4.21 1.96
C SER A 21 -7.25 4.51 2.76
N ASN A 22 -6.20 3.77 2.42
CA ASN A 22 -4.84 4.12 2.76
C ASN A 22 -4.07 4.42 1.47
N LYS A 23 -2.85 4.91 1.59
CA LYS A 23 -2.00 5.20 0.44
C LYS A 23 -0.54 4.91 0.72
N MET A 24 0.18 4.51 -0.32
CA MET A 24 1.63 4.37 -0.28
C MET A 24 2.28 5.75 -0.35
N VAL A 25 3.27 5.98 0.49
CA VAL A 25 4.11 7.18 0.53
C VAL A 25 5.58 6.79 0.61
N LEU A 26 6.46 7.77 0.41
CA LEU A 26 7.87 7.63 0.72
C LEU A 26 8.16 8.37 2.03
N ALA A 27 8.33 7.63 3.12
CA ALA A 27 8.62 8.16 4.45
C ALA A 27 10.10 8.48 4.63
N TYR A 28 10.41 9.51 5.42
CA TYR A 28 11.76 9.99 5.72
C TYR A 28 11.79 10.79 7.04
N THR A 29 12.97 11.25 7.44
CA THR A 29 13.17 12.10 8.62
C THR A 29 14.05 13.31 8.29
N ASP A 30 14.23 14.22 9.24
CA ASP A 30 15.19 15.33 9.10
C ASP A 30 16.64 14.86 8.93
N LYS A 31 16.96 13.63 9.37
CA LYS A 31 18.29 13.05 9.22
C LYS A 31 18.54 12.47 7.83
N SER A 32 17.49 12.26 7.04
CA SER A 32 17.56 11.67 5.72
C SER A 32 18.30 12.59 4.77
N LYS A 33 19.20 12.03 3.96
CA LYS A 33 19.93 12.78 2.94
C LYS A 33 18.97 13.44 1.95
N TYR A 34 19.19 14.73 1.69
CA TYR A 34 18.39 15.55 0.77
C TYR A 34 16.92 15.73 1.20
N SER A 35 16.63 15.60 2.50
CA SER A 35 15.30 15.79 3.09
C SER A 35 14.69 17.16 2.83
N ASP A 36 15.52 18.20 2.66
CA ASP A 36 15.06 19.56 2.33
C ASP A 36 14.83 19.80 0.83
N GLU A 37 15.31 18.90 -0.04
CA GLU A 37 15.17 19.00 -1.51
C GLU A 37 14.02 18.13 -2.05
N ILE A 38 13.65 17.07 -1.32
CA ILE A 38 12.73 16.05 -1.81
C ILE A 38 11.27 16.54 -1.85
N ASN A 39 10.55 16.19 -2.91
CA ASN A 39 9.14 16.46 -3.09
C ASN A 39 8.48 15.44 -4.05
N SER A 40 7.18 15.60 -4.29
CA SER A 40 6.36 14.72 -5.13
C SER A 40 6.81 14.62 -6.58
N GLU A 41 7.58 15.59 -7.08
CA GLU A 41 8.04 15.64 -8.47
C GLU A 41 9.45 15.06 -8.67
N ASN A 42 10.25 14.97 -7.60
CA ASN A 42 11.67 14.60 -7.70
C ASN A 42 12.12 13.44 -6.80
N TRP A 43 11.22 12.84 -6.01
CA TRP A 43 11.56 11.79 -5.04
C TRP A 43 12.42 10.66 -5.63
N PHE A 44 12.12 10.21 -6.84
CA PHE A 44 12.87 9.15 -7.52
C PHE A 44 14.32 9.55 -7.82
N LYS A 45 14.58 10.84 -8.05
CA LYS A 45 15.95 11.36 -8.26
C LYS A 45 16.79 11.21 -7.00
N MET A 46 16.18 11.32 -5.81
CA MET A 46 16.89 11.09 -4.54
C MET A 46 17.24 9.61 -4.40
N LEU A 47 16.30 8.71 -4.68
CA LEU A 47 16.53 7.26 -4.57
C LEU A 47 17.57 6.73 -5.57
N MET A 48 17.75 7.41 -6.71
CA MET A 48 18.78 7.07 -7.70
C MET A 48 20.20 7.47 -7.28
N ARG A 49 20.38 8.34 -6.28
CA ARG A 49 21.72 8.72 -5.82
C ARG A 49 22.39 7.55 -5.11
N GLU A 50 23.65 7.29 -5.47
CA GLU A 50 24.42 6.16 -4.91
C GLU A 50 24.62 6.27 -3.39
N ASP A 51 24.67 7.49 -2.87
CA ASP A 51 24.90 7.73 -1.46
C ASP A 51 23.61 7.67 -0.61
N VAL A 52 22.43 7.56 -1.23
CA VAL A 52 21.12 7.45 -0.56
C VAL A 52 20.78 5.99 -0.33
N LYS A 53 20.38 5.63 0.89
CA LYS A 53 19.85 4.30 1.21
C LYS A 53 18.34 4.37 1.34
N TYR A 54 17.65 3.42 0.73
CA TYR A 54 16.20 3.34 0.82
C TYR A 54 15.72 1.91 0.95
N GLY A 55 14.49 1.73 1.41
CA GLY A 55 13.98 0.38 1.65
C GLY A 55 12.48 0.21 1.51
N PHE A 56 12.10 -1.05 1.50
CA PHE A 56 10.73 -1.52 1.64
C PHE A 56 10.76 -2.92 2.25
N SER A 57 9.64 -3.39 2.79
CA SER A 57 9.59 -4.69 3.44
C SER A 57 9.62 -5.84 2.43
N ASN A 58 9.88 -7.06 2.90
CA ASN A 58 10.00 -8.21 2.02
C ASN A 58 8.63 -8.47 1.35
N PRO A 59 8.54 -8.48 0.00
CA PRO A 59 7.28 -8.71 -0.68
C PRO A 59 6.62 -10.05 -0.35
N ASN A 60 7.41 -11.09 -0.01
CA ASN A 60 6.87 -12.39 0.39
C ASN A 60 6.21 -12.34 1.77
N ASP A 61 6.67 -11.46 2.66
CA ASP A 61 6.29 -11.46 4.08
C ASP A 61 5.23 -10.41 4.41
N ASP A 62 5.13 -9.33 3.63
CA ASP A 62 4.39 -8.13 4.01
C ASP A 62 3.69 -7.44 2.82
N PRO A 63 2.40 -7.09 2.95
CA PRO A 63 1.70 -6.23 2.01
C PRO A 63 2.38 -4.92 1.62
N CYS A 64 3.01 -4.22 2.56
CA CYS A 64 3.76 -3.01 2.20
C CYS A 64 4.90 -3.34 1.21
N GLY A 65 5.51 -4.50 1.43
CA GLY A 65 6.62 -5.03 0.65
C GLY A 65 6.26 -5.30 -0.79
N TYR A 66 5.14 -5.98 -1.09
CA TYR A 66 4.74 -6.23 -2.47
C TYR A 66 4.05 -5.02 -3.12
N ARG A 67 3.52 -4.08 -2.35
CA ARG A 67 2.97 -2.82 -2.87
C ARG A 67 4.05 -1.85 -3.32
N SER A 68 5.22 -1.88 -2.69
CA SER A 68 6.35 -1.03 -3.06
C SER A 68 6.83 -1.22 -4.53
N PRO A 69 7.10 -2.44 -5.03
CA PRO A 69 7.39 -2.66 -6.43
C PRO A 69 6.17 -2.40 -7.34
N MET A 70 4.92 -2.53 -6.84
CA MET A 70 3.74 -2.09 -7.61
C MET A 70 3.75 -0.58 -7.85
N VAL A 71 3.98 0.21 -6.81
CA VAL A 71 4.11 1.67 -6.90
C VAL A 71 5.23 2.04 -7.88
N LEU A 72 6.38 1.38 -7.80
CA LEU A 72 7.51 1.63 -8.71
C LEU A 72 7.20 1.26 -10.17
N ALA A 73 6.48 0.17 -10.42
CA ALA A 73 6.02 -0.21 -11.76
C ALA A 73 5.06 0.82 -12.36
N LEU A 74 4.09 1.28 -11.55
CA LEU A 74 3.13 2.31 -11.95
C LEU A 74 3.83 3.66 -12.15
N ALA A 75 4.78 4.00 -11.29
CA ALA A 75 5.59 5.21 -11.40
C ALA A 75 6.43 5.21 -12.68
N GLU A 76 7.00 4.08 -13.06
CA GLU A 76 7.75 3.94 -14.30
C GLU A 76 6.90 4.29 -15.52
N LYS A 77 5.67 3.77 -15.59
CA LYS A 77 4.71 4.15 -16.64
C LYS A 77 4.30 5.63 -16.55
N TYR A 78 4.04 6.12 -15.34
CA TYR A 78 3.56 7.48 -15.09
C TYR A 78 4.60 8.56 -15.47
N TYR A 79 5.86 8.34 -15.12
CA TYR A 79 6.96 9.28 -15.37
C TYR A 79 7.73 9.00 -16.68
N GLY A 80 7.54 7.84 -17.30
CA GLY A 80 8.27 7.44 -18.50
C GLY A 80 9.75 7.15 -18.22
N LEU A 81 10.07 6.55 -17.08
CA LEU A 81 11.43 6.28 -16.58
C LEU A 81 11.52 4.83 -16.09
N ASP A 82 12.67 4.15 -16.24
CA ASP A 82 12.87 2.74 -15.84
C ASP A 82 12.99 2.53 -14.29
N LEU A 83 12.11 3.16 -13.50
CA LEU A 83 12.20 3.24 -12.03
C LEU A 83 12.21 1.88 -11.34
N LEU A 84 11.34 0.94 -11.73
CA LEU A 84 11.30 -0.38 -11.10
C LEU A 84 12.60 -1.14 -11.38
N ARG A 85 13.10 -1.02 -12.61
CA ARG A 85 14.35 -1.66 -13.02
C ARG A 85 15.54 -1.11 -12.22
N GLU A 86 15.74 0.20 -12.28
CA GLU A 86 16.91 0.86 -11.69
C GLU A 86 16.90 0.80 -10.16
N LEU A 87 15.74 0.96 -9.53
CA LEU A 87 15.64 1.01 -8.08
C LEU A 87 15.50 -0.37 -7.42
N VAL A 88 15.15 -1.42 -8.16
CA VAL A 88 14.91 -2.74 -7.56
C VAL A 88 15.52 -3.89 -8.33
N VAL A 89 15.18 -4.06 -9.61
CA VAL A 89 15.60 -5.25 -10.40
C VAL A 89 17.12 -5.31 -10.52
N ASP A 90 17.76 -4.22 -10.89
CA ASP A 90 19.21 -4.16 -11.05
C ASP A 90 19.94 -4.30 -9.70
N LYS A 91 19.21 -4.12 -8.59
CA LYS A 91 19.70 -4.11 -7.21
C LYS A 91 19.31 -5.35 -6.39
N SER A 92 18.63 -6.33 -6.97
CA SER A 92 18.15 -7.53 -6.27
C SER A 92 18.11 -8.76 -7.20
N ASN A 93 17.61 -9.88 -6.69
CA ASN A 93 17.26 -11.06 -7.50
C ASN A 93 15.79 -11.04 -7.99
N MET A 94 15.07 -9.91 -7.89
CA MET A 94 13.73 -9.74 -8.47
C MET A 94 13.77 -9.89 -9.99
N ILE A 95 12.75 -10.53 -10.57
CA ILE A 95 12.62 -10.68 -12.02
C ILE A 95 11.37 -9.91 -12.47
N VAL A 96 11.47 -9.17 -13.57
CA VAL A 96 10.33 -8.45 -14.15
C VAL A 96 10.21 -8.79 -15.63
N LYS A 97 9.00 -9.11 -16.06
CA LYS A 97 8.62 -9.21 -17.48
C LYS A 97 7.55 -8.18 -17.78
N LYS A 98 7.72 -7.47 -18.89
CA LYS A 98 6.76 -6.47 -19.39
C LYS A 98 6.13 -7.02 -20.68
N SER A 99 4.81 -6.98 -20.79
CA SER A 99 4.06 -7.38 -22.00
C SER A 99 2.81 -6.54 -22.10
N ASP A 100 2.51 -5.96 -23.27
CA ASP A 100 1.27 -5.22 -23.54
C ASP A 100 0.88 -4.14 -22.50
N GLY A 101 1.88 -3.50 -21.89
CA GLY A 101 1.68 -2.49 -20.86
C GLY A 101 1.32 -3.05 -19.47
N GLU A 102 1.43 -4.36 -19.29
CA GLU A 102 1.36 -5.06 -18.01
C GLU A 102 2.76 -5.39 -17.48
N TYR A 103 2.87 -5.45 -16.16
CA TYR A 103 4.07 -5.78 -15.41
C TYR A 103 3.86 -7.08 -14.65
N HIS A 104 4.67 -8.08 -14.95
CA HIS A 104 4.74 -9.34 -14.21
C HIS A 104 6.03 -9.35 -13.39
N ILE A 105 5.87 -9.14 -12.09
CA ILE A 105 6.96 -9.04 -11.11
C ILE A 105 7.04 -10.35 -10.35
N TYR A 106 8.15 -11.06 -10.47
CA TYR A 106 8.38 -12.34 -9.82
C TYR A 106 9.33 -12.16 -8.64
N ILE A 107 8.88 -12.54 -7.46
CA ILE A 107 9.62 -12.45 -6.20
C ILE A 107 10.10 -13.85 -5.83
N PRO A 108 11.40 -14.17 -5.98
CA PRO A 108 11.93 -15.46 -5.53
C PRO A 108 11.65 -15.72 -4.04
N LYS A 109 11.56 -16.99 -3.61
CA LYS A 109 11.39 -17.32 -2.19
C LYS A 109 12.52 -16.75 -1.31
N ASP A 110 13.73 -16.74 -1.83
CA ASP A 110 14.94 -16.17 -1.22
C ASP A 110 15.21 -14.73 -1.69
N PHE A 111 14.14 -13.94 -1.94
CA PHE A 111 14.28 -12.56 -2.39
C PHE A 111 15.24 -11.77 -1.48
N ALA A 112 16.26 -11.16 -2.10
CA ALA A 112 17.29 -10.41 -1.41
C ALA A 112 17.90 -9.32 -2.32
N PRO A 113 18.30 -8.17 -1.76
CA PRO A 113 19.18 -7.21 -2.44
C PRO A 113 20.53 -7.84 -2.79
N LYS A 114 21.15 -7.35 -3.87
CA LYS A 114 22.53 -7.70 -4.23
C LYS A 114 23.50 -7.13 -3.19
N ALA A 115 24.63 -7.80 -3.00
CA ALA A 115 25.70 -7.32 -2.14
C ALA A 115 26.17 -5.91 -2.57
N GLY A 116 26.34 -5.01 -1.60
CA GLY A 116 26.74 -3.62 -1.86
C GLY A 116 25.63 -2.69 -2.37
N SER A 117 24.41 -3.20 -2.58
CA SER A 117 23.26 -2.38 -2.95
C SER A 117 22.87 -1.39 -1.85
N ASN A 118 22.39 -0.21 -2.26
CA ASN A 118 21.78 0.78 -1.37
C ASN A 118 20.28 0.52 -1.09
N LEU A 119 19.71 -0.54 -1.68
CA LEU A 119 18.37 -1.06 -1.35
C LEU A 119 18.41 -1.90 -0.08
N VAL A 120 17.61 -1.54 0.91
CA VAL A 120 17.51 -2.19 2.22
C VAL A 120 16.15 -2.89 2.35
N ILE A 121 16.17 -4.18 2.67
CA ILE A 121 14.96 -4.99 2.88
C ILE A 121 14.92 -5.49 4.32
N ARG A 122 13.73 -5.50 4.90
CA ARG A 122 13.39 -6.12 6.20
C ARG A 122 12.15 -6.96 6.06
N SER A 123 11.90 -7.88 6.99
CA SER A 123 10.71 -8.75 6.87
C SER A 123 9.42 -7.94 6.97
N LYS A 124 9.32 -6.99 7.91
CA LYS A 124 8.13 -6.13 8.08
C LYS A 124 8.46 -4.66 7.88
N SER A 125 7.50 -3.88 7.41
CA SER A 125 7.71 -2.47 7.09
C SER A 125 8.00 -1.63 8.33
N VAL A 126 7.41 -1.99 9.47
CA VAL A 126 7.70 -1.39 10.78
C VAL A 126 9.17 -1.49 11.20
N ASP A 127 9.91 -2.52 10.73
CA ASP A 127 11.34 -2.65 11.01
C ASP A 127 12.17 -1.56 10.32
N LEU A 128 11.66 -1.00 9.20
CA LEU A 128 12.31 0.09 8.47
C LEU A 128 12.12 1.44 9.18
N ILE A 129 11.07 1.60 9.98
CA ILE A 129 10.82 2.82 10.76
C ILE A 129 11.98 3.05 11.72
N ALA A 130 12.41 2.02 12.45
CA ALA A 130 13.56 2.13 13.35
C ALA A 130 14.86 2.50 12.60
N LEU A 131 15.01 2.07 11.35
CA LEU A 131 16.14 2.44 10.50
C LEU A 131 16.07 3.90 10.04
N LEU A 132 14.86 4.41 9.75
CA LEU A 132 14.65 5.82 9.44
C LEU A 132 14.95 6.71 10.64
N GLU A 133 14.40 6.38 11.81
CA GLU A 133 14.57 7.15 13.05
C GLU A 133 16.03 7.22 13.51
N SER A 134 16.77 6.13 13.33
CA SER A 134 18.21 6.06 13.61
C SER A 134 19.08 6.74 12.54
N GLY A 135 18.55 7.02 11.34
CA GLY A 135 19.30 7.53 10.20
C GLY A 135 20.16 6.47 9.49
N ALA A 136 19.86 5.18 9.71
CA ALA A 136 20.55 4.07 9.04
C ALA A 136 20.12 3.92 7.56
N ILE A 137 18.91 4.36 7.23
CA ILE A 137 18.40 4.56 5.87
C ILE A 137 17.77 5.95 5.76
N ASP A 138 17.69 6.47 4.55
CA ASP A 138 17.17 7.81 4.28
C ASP A 138 15.68 7.78 3.95
N TYR A 139 15.21 6.78 3.20
CA TYR A 139 13.83 6.70 2.73
C TYR A 139 13.25 5.30 2.87
N ALA A 140 11.94 5.18 3.14
CA ALA A 140 11.25 3.90 3.08
C ALA A 140 9.87 4.04 2.46
N PHE A 141 9.48 3.09 1.61
CA PHE A 141 8.08 2.98 1.21
C PHE A 141 7.25 2.49 2.39
N GLU A 142 6.15 3.20 2.66
CA GLU A 142 5.29 2.92 3.80
C GLU A 142 3.88 3.45 3.57
N TYR A 143 2.90 3.04 4.38
CA TYR A 143 1.58 3.64 4.40
C TYR A 143 1.59 5.03 5.04
N LYS A 144 0.82 5.98 4.49
CA LYS A 144 0.65 7.32 5.07
C LYS A 144 0.22 7.28 6.54
N SER A 145 -0.66 6.34 6.89
CA SER A 145 -1.12 6.18 8.26
C SER A 145 0.02 5.85 9.24
N VAL A 146 0.93 4.97 8.82
CA VAL A 146 2.07 4.56 9.64
C VAL A 146 3.08 5.71 9.76
N ALA A 147 3.33 6.43 8.66
CA ALA A 147 4.18 7.62 8.70
C ALA A 147 3.66 8.67 9.70
N ILE A 148 2.36 8.96 9.68
CA ILE A 148 1.73 9.91 10.61
C ILE A 148 1.79 9.40 12.06
N GLN A 149 1.47 8.14 12.31
CA GLN A 149 1.47 7.56 13.66
C GLN A 149 2.86 7.56 14.31
N HIS A 150 3.92 7.50 13.50
CA HIS A 150 5.31 7.56 13.95
C HIS A 150 5.94 8.95 13.84
N GLY A 151 5.18 9.98 13.46
CA GLY A 151 5.69 11.35 13.32
C GLY A 151 6.77 11.50 12.25
N LEU A 152 6.79 10.62 11.25
CA LEU A 152 7.72 10.67 10.13
C LEU A 152 7.29 11.74 9.12
N LYS A 153 8.27 12.36 8.46
CA LYS A 153 8.01 13.13 7.24
C LYS A 153 7.71 12.17 6.10
N TYR A 154 6.99 12.63 5.08
CA TYR A 154 6.68 11.80 3.92
C TYR A 154 6.47 12.63 2.65
N VAL A 155 6.71 12.00 1.52
CA VAL A 155 6.34 12.50 0.20
C VAL A 155 5.04 11.83 -0.23
N GLU A 156 4.02 12.63 -0.55
CA GLU A 156 2.82 12.11 -1.20
C GLU A 156 3.12 11.74 -2.65
N LEU A 157 2.63 10.58 -3.05
CA LEU A 157 2.74 10.07 -4.41
C LEU A 157 1.43 10.34 -5.17
N PRO A 158 1.47 10.52 -6.50
CA PRO A 158 0.27 10.70 -7.30
C PRO A 158 -0.76 9.57 -7.09
N PRO A 159 -2.07 9.88 -7.05
CA PRO A 159 -3.13 8.87 -6.91
C PRO A 159 -3.07 7.75 -7.97
N GLN A 160 -2.51 8.03 -9.14
CA GLN A 160 -2.32 7.05 -10.23
C GLN A 160 -1.34 5.92 -9.85
N ILE A 161 -0.52 6.12 -8.82
CA ILE A 161 0.55 5.19 -8.43
C ILE A 161 0.50 4.78 -6.95
N ASP A 162 -0.10 5.59 -6.07
CA ASP A 162 -0.08 5.41 -4.61
C ASP A 162 -1.02 4.32 -4.07
N LEU A 163 -1.77 3.66 -4.97
CA LEU A 163 -2.75 2.61 -4.66
C LEU A 163 -3.92 3.08 -3.77
N SER A 164 -4.24 4.38 -3.74
CA SER A 164 -5.25 4.90 -2.79
C SER A 164 -6.66 5.00 -3.34
N ASN A 165 -6.82 5.12 -4.65
CA ASN A 165 -8.08 5.57 -5.25
C ASN A 165 -8.66 4.51 -6.20
N PRO A 166 -9.85 3.94 -5.88
CA PRO A 166 -10.50 2.93 -6.73
C PRO A 166 -10.73 3.34 -8.19
N ARG A 167 -10.77 4.64 -8.51
CA ARG A 167 -10.89 5.12 -9.91
C ARG A 167 -9.72 4.68 -10.79
N PHE A 168 -8.58 4.34 -10.20
CA PHE A 168 -7.40 3.85 -10.92
C PHE A 168 -7.22 2.33 -10.78
N ASP A 169 -8.21 1.57 -10.32
CA ASP A 169 -8.09 0.11 -10.15
C ASP A 169 -7.76 -0.62 -11.46
N GLU A 170 -8.25 -0.14 -12.61
CA GLU A 170 -7.86 -0.70 -13.92
C GLU A 170 -6.36 -0.52 -14.17
N GLU A 171 -5.82 0.65 -13.81
CA GLU A 171 -4.41 0.96 -14.01
C GLU A 171 -3.52 0.22 -13.00
N TYR A 172 -3.92 0.17 -11.74
CA TYR A 172 -3.27 -0.65 -10.71
C TYR A 172 -3.27 -2.14 -11.11
N GLY A 173 -4.36 -2.58 -11.75
CA GLY A 173 -4.56 -3.95 -12.20
C GLY A 173 -3.58 -4.42 -13.27
N ARG A 174 -2.83 -3.50 -13.90
CA ARG A 174 -1.77 -3.83 -14.86
C ARG A 174 -0.51 -4.39 -14.20
N VAL A 175 -0.43 -4.41 -12.87
CA VAL A 175 0.74 -4.93 -12.15
C VAL A 175 0.39 -6.21 -11.41
N HIS A 176 1.08 -7.28 -11.77
CA HIS A 176 0.95 -8.62 -11.23
C HIS A 176 2.22 -8.97 -10.45
N VAL A 177 2.08 -9.34 -9.18
CA VAL A 177 3.20 -9.76 -8.33
C VAL A 177 3.06 -11.23 -7.99
N TYR A 178 4.02 -12.05 -8.40
CA TYR A 178 4.10 -13.48 -8.09
C TYR A 178 5.03 -13.68 -6.90
N LEU A 179 4.45 -13.95 -5.75
CA LEU A 179 5.15 -14.19 -4.49
C LEU A 179 5.63 -15.64 -4.40
N PHE A 180 6.70 -15.88 -3.66
CA PHE A 180 7.32 -17.20 -3.47
C PHE A 180 7.61 -17.91 -4.81
N TYR A 181 8.01 -17.14 -5.82
CA TYR A 181 8.21 -17.60 -7.18
C TYR A 181 9.22 -18.76 -7.25
N GLY A 182 8.91 -19.75 -8.08
CA GLY A 182 9.72 -20.96 -8.24
C GLY A 182 9.47 -22.03 -7.18
N THR A 183 8.35 -21.95 -6.45
CA THR A 183 7.96 -22.93 -5.43
C THR A 183 6.47 -23.29 -5.52
N ASP A 184 6.06 -24.37 -4.85
CA ASP A 184 4.67 -24.80 -4.80
C ASP A 184 3.75 -23.84 -3.99
N GLU A 185 4.34 -22.91 -3.22
CA GLU A 185 3.64 -21.90 -2.43
C GLU A 185 3.36 -20.61 -3.24
N GLN A 186 3.69 -20.62 -4.54
CA GLN A 186 3.57 -19.44 -5.38
C GLN A 186 2.12 -18.92 -5.42
N LYS A 187 1.97 -17.61 -5.22
CA LYS A 187 0.68 -16.92 -5.31
C LYS A 187 0.79 -15.62 -6.09
N GLU A 188 -0.22 -15.32 -6.87
CA GLU A 188 -0.34 -14.05 -7.58
C GLU A 188 -1.10 -13.03 -6.74
N VAL A 189 -0.60 -11.80 -6.73
CA VAL A 189 -1.26 -10.63 -6.18
C VAL A 189 -1.34 -9.57 -7.27
N VAL A 190 -2.56 -9.24 -7.67
CA VAL A 190 -2.82 -8.17 -8.66
C VAL A 190 -2.97 -6.83 -7.94
N GLY A 191 -2.36 -5.79 -8.48
CA GLY A 191 -2.42 -4.42 -7.95
C GLY A 191 -3.86 -3.91 -7.88
N LYS A 192 -4.25 -3.38 -6.72
CA LYS A 192 -5.59 -2.84 -6.45
C LYS A 192 -5.52 -1.75 -5.39
N SER A 193 -6.50 -0.85 -5.37
CA SER A 193 -6.63 0.16 -4.33
C SER A 193 -6.69 -0.44 -2.92
N ILE A 194 -6.02 0.24 -1.98
CA ILE A 194 -5.96 -0.06 -0.55
C ILE A 194 -7.18 0.57 0.11
N VAL A 195 -8.29 -0.15 0.06
CA VAL A 195 -9.57 0.33 0.61
C VAL A 195 -10.05 -0.54 1.77
N TYR A 196 -10.40 0.10 2.88
CA TYR A 196 -11.03 -0.51 4.03
C TYR A 196 -12.50 -0.79 3.74
N GLY A 197 -12.95 -1.98 4.14
CA GLY A 197 -14.35 -2.36 4.08
C GLY A 197 -14.82 -2.81 5.45
N LEU A 198 -16.11 -2.67 5.69
CA LEU A 198 -16.75 -3.13 6.91
C LEU A 198 -18.06 -3.87 6.59
N THR A 199 -18.46 -4.75 7.50
CA THR A 199 -19.72 -5.51 7.45
C THR A 199 -20.13 -5.90 8.87
N ILE A 200 -21.35 -6.41 9.02
CA ILE A 200 -21.78 -7.12 10.23
C ILE A 200 -21.88 -8.61 9.89
N PRO A 201 -21.10 -9.50 10.52
CA PRO A 201 -21.25 -10.94 10.33
C PRO A 201 -22.67 -11.41 10.63
N LYS A 202 -23.16 -12.40 9.88
CA LYS A 202 -24.50 -12.98 10.07
C LYS A 202 -24.70 -13.57 11.46
N CYS A 203 -23.63 -14.04 12.10
CA CYS A 203 -23.64 -14.60 13.45
C CYS A 203 -23.45 -13.55 14.57
N ALA A 204 -23.47 -12.25 14.26
CA ALA A 204 -23.29 -11.21 15.27
C ALA A 204 -24.41 -11.26 16.33
N GLU A 205 -24.04 -11.52 17.59
CA GLU A 205 -24.99 -11.66 18.70
C GLU A 205 -25.67 -10.34 19.07
N ASN A 206 -24.99 -9.21 18.86
CA ASN A 206 -25.46 -7.87 19.23
C ASN A 206 -25.56 -6.96 18.00
N ARG A 207 -26.44 -7.32 17.06
CA ARG A 207 -26.57 -6.60 15.77
C ARG A 207 -26.91 -5.12 15.93
N ASP A 208 -27.79 -4.76 16.87
CA ASP A 208 -28.18 -3.37 17.11
C ASP A 208 -27.01 -2.50 17.60
N LEU A 209 -26.12 -3.05 18.45
CA LEU A 209 -24.92 -2.35 18.90
C LEU A 209 -23.89 -2.24 17.79
N ALA A 210 -23.76 -3.26 16.93
CA ALA A 210 -22.88 -3.20 15.77
C ALA A 210 -23.32 -2.09 14.78
N ILE A 211 -24.64 -1.93 14.57
CA ILE A 211 -25.20 -0.84 13.75
C ILE A 211 -24.83 0.53 14.37
N LYS A 212 -25.02 0.71 15.68
CA LYS A 212 -24.63 1.96 16.36
C LYS A 212 -23.15 2.28 16.22
N PHE A 213 -22.29 1.26 16.32
CA PHE A 213 -20.85 1.43 16.13
C PHE A 213 -20.51 1.82 14.68
N ILE A 214 -21.13 1.19 13.68
CA ILE A 214 -20.93 1.55 12.28
C ILE A 214 -21.38 2.98 12.01
N ASN A 215 -22.52 3.42 12.56
CA ASN A 215 -22.97 4.82 12.40
C ASN A 215 -21.99 5.81 13.03
N LEU A 216 -21.45 5.50 14.22
CA LEU A 216 -20.38 6.32 14.81
C LEU A 216 -19.14 6.37 13.89
N LEU A 217 -18.72 5.20 13.39
CA LEU A 217 -17.56 5.08 12.52
C LEU A 217 -17.73 5.82 11.19
N LEU A 218 -18.92 5.82 10.59
CA LEU A 218 -19.20 6.48 9.32
C LEU A 218 -19.59 7.97 9.46
N SER A 219 -19.84 8.45 10.68
CA SER A 219 -20.14 9.85 10.97
C SER A 219 -18.94 10.80 10.82
N ASP A 220 -19.19 12.10 10.94
CA ASP A 220 -18.14 13.13 10.98
C ASP A 220 -17.08 12.87 12.07
N VAL A 221 -17.49 12.31 13.22
CA VAL A 221 -16.56 11.94 14.30
C VAL A 221 -15.59 10.85 13.83
N GLY A 222 -16.11 9.82 13.17
CA GLY A 222 -15.29 8.76 12.62
C GLY A 222 -14.39 9.28 11.50
N ARG A 223 -14.91 10.11 10.60
CA ARG A 223 -14.12 10.77 9.55
C ARG A 223 -12.97 11.58 10.14
N GLU A 224 -13.20 12.38 11.18
CA GLU A 224 -12.15 13.16 11.83
C GLU A 224 -11.06 12.25 12.46
N ILE A 225 -11.45 11.15 13.11
CA ILE A 225 -10.51 10.18 13.66
C ILE A 225 -9.63 9.56 12.58
N PHE A 226 -10.23 9.15 11.46
CA PHE A 226 -9.52 8.55 10.33
C PHE A 226 -8.55 9.55 9.67
N GLU A 227 -8.99 10.78 9.41
CA GLU A 227 -8.13 11.82 8.81
C GLU A 227 -6.93 12.15 9.71
N LYS A 228 -7.13 12.26 11.04
CA LYS A 228 -6.04 12.46 12.01
C LYS A 228 -5.02 11.33 12.01
N ASN A 229 -5.42 10.12 11.60
CA ASN A 229 -4.56 8.94 11.50
C ASN A 229 -4.06 8.67 10.07
N GLY A 230 -4.19 9.64 9.15
CA GLY A 230 -3.64 9.54 7.80
C GLY A 230 -4.40 8.61 6.86
N GLN A 231 -5.65 8.30 7.19
CA GLN A 231 -6.53 7.44 6.39
C GLN A 231 -7.72 8.27 5.96
N SER A 232 -7.89 8.49 4.66
CA SER A 232 -8.97 9.36 4.19
C SER A 232 -10.20 8.55 3.83
N PHE A 233 -11.38 9.13 4.08
CA PHE A 233 -12.62 8.54 3.60
C PHE A 233 -12.70 8.63 2.07
N LEU A 234 -13.40 7.68 1.46
CA LEU A 234 -13.72 7.76 0.04
C LEU A 234 -14.68 8.94 -0.22
N ASP A 235 -14.59 9.56 -1.40
CA ASP A 235 -15.56 10.58 -1.86
C ASP A 235 -17.00 10.07 -1.80
N ARG A 236 -17.17 8.78 -2.09
CA ARG A 236 -18.44 8.06 -2.01
C ARG A 236 -18.17 6.64 -1.52
N PHE A 237 -19.01 6.15 -0.63
CA PHE A 237 -18.95 4.77 -0.19
C PHE A 237 -19.33 3.83 -1.34
N ILE A 238 -18.60 2.71 -1.42
CA ILE A 238 -18.91 1.64 -2.37
C ILE A 238 -19.64 0.55 -1.61
N VAL A 239 -20.90 0.31 -1.98
CA VAL A 239 -21.79 -0.60 -1.25
C VAL A 239 -22.07 -1.86 -2.07
N TYR A 240 -21.94 -3.01 -1.42
CA TYR A 240 -22.33 -4.31 -1.95
C TYR A 240 -23.39 -4.94 -1.06
N GLY A 241 -24.35 -5.62 -1.66
CA GLY A 241 -25.41 -6.33 -0.94
C GLY A 241 -26.43 -5.40 -0.27
N ASN A 242 -27.17 -5.94 0.71
CA ASN A 242 -28.29 -5.26 1.35
C ASN A 242 -27.86 -4.67 2.70
N VAL A 243 -27.48 -3.39 2.70
CA VAL A 243 -27.16 -2.65 3.93
C VAL A 243 -28.45 -2.39 4.73
N PRO A 244 -28.48 -2.69 6.05
CA PRO A 244 -29.59 -2.32 6.94
C PRO A 244 -29.94 -0.83 6.82
N ARG A 245 -31.24 -0.50 6.83
CA ARG A 245 -31.72 0.88 6.65
C ARG A 245 -31.32 1.80 7.80
N GLU A 246 -31.01 1.21 8.95
CA GLU A 246 -30.55 1.85 10.16
C GLU A 246 -29.08 2.30 10.07
N ILE A 247 -28.33 1.85 9.05
CA ILE A 247 -26.98 2.32 8.80
C ILE A 247 -27.03 3.60 7.94
N GLU A 248 -26.55 4.70 8.52
CA GLU A 248 -26.50 6.01 7.88
C GLU A 248 -25.24 6.09 7.00
N LEU A 249 -25.44 5.91 5.70
CA LEU A 249 -24.43 6.15 4.69
C LEU A 249 -24.44 7.66 4.41
N GLY A 250 -23.59 8.40 5.15
CA GLY A 250 -23.52 9.86 5.15
C GLY A 250 -23.69 10.55 3.79
#